data_AF-A0AAN8CHR7-F1
#
_entry.id   AF-A0AAN8CHR7-F1
#
_cell.length_a   1.000
_cell.length_b   1.000
_cell.length_c   1.000
_cell.angle_alpha   90.00
_cell.angle_beta   90.00
_cell.angle_gamma   90.00
#
_symmetry.space_group_name_H-M   'P 1'
#
loop_
_entity.id
_entity.type
_entity.pdbx_description
1 polymer ?
#
loop_
_entity_poly.entity_id
_entity_poly.type
_entity_poly.pdbx_seq_one_letter_code
_entity_poly.pdbx_strand_id
1 'polypeptide(L)'
;MRLGSSSTNSRNTYTRRYRTRAPTSEVDESLFASPNPIDVRRGNSSKSTKSPPQKHQEGATIQVVTKDLIRNIRIPFKDPSGESVILPSADFKRITSESLVLTKEERAALKEAHQKKKDEDIRNVEDRKRQIFEADLSRQENQALTELEMEARDRAQHLVKRANNLRMEQEDEIRKLNKLILGAQCQATRDVQMEEKKQIQSELTEEEQRLDAMMEVDRRRALDTVDQIDKLRKQQRIEGMQKITEQIKRQHEEKQLQDEVKELEKQQVREMQEKIILEDLEALENKRKKQECLQEEIMRINAETMQAKERRLEEERQADMRDMEYLKNKMERASVYEAEQKHLKKEKELEIARLRARQEKAKDYKAEQDELRARRNQEFKDRDWRSKQRDLAVKKAREEEMLMAARTDQVRCKEHFLSIEAGREKAEFERVLSVQKQAIVKLKEEEVKRRQKSSRHAEAIRTQVKEQELSAVAKRRELFKESERLMEEDRQRRVRLEEIKERKLQELKATGLSDKYCSDVERKARAGAL
;
A
#
# COMPACT_ATOMS: atom_id res chain seq x y z
N MET A 1 -23.12 -0.75 -26.97
CA MET A 1 -23.04 -1.57 -25.73
C MET A 1 -21.97 -0.94 -24.85
N ARG A 2 -22.16 -0.45 -23.62
CA ARG A 2 -23.19 -0.46 -22.57
C ARG A 2 -23.26 1.02 -22.05
N LEU A 3 -24.38 1.73 -21.89
CA LEU A 3 -25.40 1.67 -20.82
C LEU A 3 -24.78 1.40 -19.42
N GLY A 4 -24.94 2.19 -18.36
CA GLY A 4 -25.73 3.38 -18.10
C GLY A 4 -25.51 3.88 -16.66
N SER A 5 -26.00 5.10 -16.43
CA SER A 5 -26.28 5.84 -15.20
C SER A 5 -26.23 5.15 -13.82
N SER A 6 -25.72 5.89 -12.83
CA SER A 6 -26.46 6.18 -11.60
C SER A 6 -26.06 7.54 -10.98
N SER A 7 -27.08 8.36 -10.76
CA SER A 7 -27.18 9.64 -10.06
C SER A 7 -26.85 9.51 -8.56
N THR A 8 -26.50 10.54 -7.76
CA THR A 8 -27.25 11.78 -7.47
C THR A 8 -26.39 12.73 -6.64
N ASN A 9 -26.44 14.05 -6.91
CA ASN A 9 -26.01 15.06 -5.94
C ASN A 9 -27.01 16.22 -5.84
N SER A 10 -27.42 16.50 -4.60
CA SER A 10 -28.08 17.69 -4.04
C SER A 10 -29.43 18.18 -4.60
N ARG A 11 -30.43 18.29 -3.71
CA ARG A 11 -31.12 19.56 -3.41
C ARG A 11 -32.07 19.47 -2.20
N ASN A 12 -31.85 20.42 -1.28
CA ASN A 12 -32.82 21.16 -0.47
C ASN A 12 -33.98 20.42 0.22
N THR A 13 -33.87 20.32 1.54
CA THR A 13 -35.01 20.43 2.45
C THR A 13 -34.86 21.68 3.31
N TYR A 14 -35.82 22.60 3.12
CA TYR A 14 -36.09 23.74 3.97
C TYR A 14 -36.58 23.26 5.34
N THR A 15 -35.89 23.65 6.42
CA THR A 15 -36.54 23.90 7.70
C THR A 15 -36.27 25.34 8.13
N ARG A 16 -37.34 25.95 8.60
CA ARG A 16 -37.53 27.38 8.78
C ARG A 16 -37.44 27.66 10.29
N ARG A 17 -36.90 28.84 10.64
CA ARG A 17 -36.98 29.55 11.94
C ARG A 17 -35.84 29.17 12.92
N TYR A 18 -35.00 30.09 13.42
CA TYR A 18 -35.21 31.50 13.77
C TYR A 18 -34.07 32.42 13.29
N ARG A 19 -34.40 33.70 13.11
CA ARG A 19 -33.50 34.80 12.74
C ARG A 19 -32.99 35.48 14.01
N THR A 20 -31.69 35.43 14.27
CA THR A 20 -31.04 36.18 15.35
C THR A 20 -31.08 37.67 15.03
N ARG A 21 -31.79 38.46 15.83
CA ARG A 21 -31.76 39.93 15.79
C ARG A 21 -30.93 40.41 16.99
N ALA A 22 -29.69 40.81 16.72
CA ALA A 22 -28.68 41.34 17.65
C ALA A 22 -28.08 40.32 18.67
N PRO A 23 -26.73 40.26 18.82
CA PRO A 23 -26.07 39.36 19.78
C PRO A 23 -25.91 39.96 21.19
N THR A 24 -26.38 41.19 21.41
CA THR A 24 -26.23 41.91 22.68
C THR A 24 -27.54 42.64 23.01
N SER A 25 -28.43 41.93 23.68
CA SER A 25 -29.60 42.51 24.34
C SER A 25 -29.32 42.48 25.83
N GLU A 26 -28.79 43.58 26.37
CA GLU A 26 -28.80 43.83 27.81
C GLU A 26 -30.26 44.06 28.22
N VAL A 27 -30.87 43.03 28.78
CA VAL A 27 -32.11 43.17 29.55
C VAL A 27 -31.67 43.42 30.99
N ASP A 28 -31.94 44.62 31.47
CA ASP A 28 -31.74 45.03 32.85
C ASP A 28 -32.74 44.29 33.76
N GLU A 29 -32.28 43.23 34.43
CA GLU A 29 -33.10 42.42 35.34
C GLU A 29 -33.36 43.10 36.71
N SER A 30 -33.13 44.41 36.85
CA SER A 30 -33.43 45.14 38.08
C SER A 30 -34.90 45.57 38.27
N LEU A 31 -35.83 45.15 37.39
CA LEU A 31 -37.18 45.74 37.29
C LEU A 31 -38.36 44.90 37.82
N PHE A 32 -38.14 43.68 38.36
CA PHE A 32 -39.20 42.90 39.03
C PHE A 32 -38.75 42.40 40.40
N ALA A 33 -38.85 43.29 41.39
CA ALA A 33 -38.62 42.97 42.78
C ALA A 33 -39.91 42.60 43.54
N SER A 34 -39.79 41.53 44.32
CA SER A 34 -40.53 41.17 45.56
C SER A 34 -41.83 40.35 45.41
N PRO A 35 -42.29 39.58 46.43
CA PRO A 35 -41.74 39.39 47.79
C PRO A 35 -41.76 37.95 48.42
N ASN A 36 -40.93 37.80 49.48
CA ASN A 36 -41.14 37.06 50.77
C ASN A 36 -40.83 35.54 50.94
N PRO A 37 -40.57 35.05 52.18
CA PRO A 37 -39.84 35.66 53.33
C PRO A 37 -38.98 34.66 54.18
N ILE A 38 -38.35 35.20 55.26
CA ILE A 38 -37.80 34.56 56.50
C ILE A 38 -36.30 34.13 56.41
N ASP A 39 -35.36 34.47 57.28
CA ASP A 39 -35.25 35.30 58.50
C ASP A 39 -33.74 35.61 58.65
N VAL A 40 -33.31 36.88 58.78
CA VAL A 40 -31.93 37.18 59.21
C VAL A 40 -31.95 38.29 60.26
N ARG A 41 -31.66 37.87 61.50
CA ARG A 41 -31.40 38.75 62.63
C ARG A 41 -29.99 39.35 62.54
N ARG A 42 -29.96 40.62 62.14
CA ARG A 42 -29.42 41.78 62.88
C ARG A 42 -28.05 41.61 63.57
N GLY A 43 -27.03 42.28 63.01
CA GLY A 43 -25.73 42.46 63.66
C GLY A 43 -24.78 43.46 62.98
N ASN A 44 -25.25 44.65 62.59
CA ASN A 44 -24.37 45.78 62.28
C ASN A 44 -24.67 46.93 63.24
N SER A 45 -23.71 47.27 64.10
CA SER A 45 -23.68 48.54 64.81
C SER A 45 -22.51 49.37 64.27
N SER A 46 -22.77 50.18 63.27
CA SER A 46 -21.97 51.36 62.95
C SER A 46 -22.13 52.36 64.10
N LYS A 47 -21.18 52.34 65.03
CA LYS A 47 -21.04 53.41 66.01
C LYS A 47 -20.56 54.65 65.27
N SER A 48 -21.48 55.59 65.16
CA SER A 48 -21.24 57.03 65.14
C SER A 48 -19.95 57.39 65.89
N THR A 49 -18.98 57.93 65.17
CA THR A 49 -17.91 58.76 65.71
C THR A 49 -18.54 60.02 66.30
N LYS A 50 -19.05 59.87 67.54
CA LYS A 50 -19.29 61.01 68.43
C LYS A 50 -17.93 61.62 68.72
N SER A 51 -17.78 62.88 68.33
CA SER A 51 -16.82 63.82 68.90
C SER A 51 -16.70 63.62 70.42
N PRO A 52 -15.50 63.68 70.99
CA PRO A 52 -15.29 63.42 72.41
C PRO A 52 -16.11 64.43 73.24
N PRO A 53 -16.86 63.98 74.26
CA PRO A 53 -17.50 64.89 75.18
C PRO A 53 -16.42 65.61 75.99
N GLN A 54 -16.41 66.94 75.90
CA GLN A 54 -15.77 67.80 76.88
C GLN A 54 -16.30 67.43 78.26
N LYS A 55 -15.57 66.57 78.98
CA LYS A 55 -15.60 66.63 80.44
C LYS A 55 -15.01 68.00 80.78
N HIS A 56 -15.88 68.89 81.24
CA HIS A 56 -15.46 69.98 82.09
C HIS A 56 -14.50 69.42 83.12
N GLN A 57 -13.27 69.92 83.05
CA GLN A 57 -12.28 69.79 84.10
C GLN A 57 -12.95 70.27 85.37
N GLU A 58 -13.18 69.33 86.29
CA GLU A 58 -13.38 69.69 87.69
C GLU A 58 -12.11 70.46 88.09
N GLY A 59 -12.30 71.76 88.37
CA GLY A 59 -11.25 72.76 88.40
C GLY A 59 -9.90 72.28 88.90
N ALA A 60 -8.85 72.57 88.13
CA ALA A 60 -7.48 72.33 88.51
C ALA A 60 -7.23 72.88 89.93
N THR A 61 -7.08 71.98 90.89
CA THR A 61 -6.62 72.32 92.24
C THR A 61 -5.11 72.35 92.24
N ILE A 62 -4.53 73.53 92.39
CA ILE A 62 -3.09 73.69 92.57
C ILE A 62 -2.81 73.48 94.07
N GLN A 63 -2.01 72.47 94.41
CA GLN A 63 -1.52 72.28 95.79
C GLN A 63 -0.37 73.26 96.03
N VAL A 64 -0.52 74.19 96.97
CA VAL A 64 0.55 75.09 97.37
C VAL A 64 1.15 74.57 98.68
N VAL A 65 2.40 74.11 98.62
CA VAL A 65 3.16 73.58 99.76
C VAL A 65 4.11 74.67 100.28
N THR A 66 3.89 75.14 101.50
CA THR A 66 4.86 75.98 102.26
C THR A 66 5.26 75.24 103.54
N LYS A 67 6.45 75.52 104.11
CA LYS A 67 7.15 74.66 105.09
C LYS A 67 6.29 74.09 106.23
N ASP A 68 5.23 74.76 106.66
CA ASP A 68 4.43 74.31 107.80
C ASP A 68 2.95 73.96 107.53
N LEU A 69 2.39 74.06 106.30
CA LEU A 69 1.03 73.56 105.95
C LEU A 69 0.77 73.45 104.42
N ILE A 70 -0.03 72.47 103.98
CA ILE A 70 -0.47 72.24 102.58
C ILE A 70 -1.96 72.59 102.40
N ARG A 71 -2.31 73.42 101.41
CA ARG A 71 -3.69 73.83 101.08
C ARG A 71 -3.99 73.80 99.57
N ASN A 72 -5.23 73.46 99.21
CA ASN A 72 -5.70 73.25 97.82
C ASN A 72 -6.73 74.33 97.42
N ILE A 73 -6.50 75.06 96.32
CA ILE A 73 -7.38 76.14 95.79
C ILE A 73 -7.94 75.75 94.41
N ARG A 74 -9.23 75.97 94.12
CA ARG A 74 -9.94 75.55 92.87
C ARG A 74 -10.37 76.74 91.99
N ILE A 75 -10.08 76.70 90.67
CA ILE A 75 -10.42 77.73 89.67
C ILE A 75 -11.65 77.31 88.81
N PRO A 76 -12.70 78.15 88.62
CA PRO A 76 -13.86 77.84 87.74
C PRO A 76 -13.61 78.04 86.23
N PHE A 77 -14.29 77.25 85.38
CA PHE A 77 -14.03 77.06 83.93
C PHE A 77 -15.02 77.74 82.95
N LYS A 78 -15.74 78.78 83.37
CA LYS A 78 -16.68 79.52 82.48
C LYS A 78 -16.34 81.00 82.47
N ASP A 79 -16.00 81.52 81.29
CA ASP A 79 -15.99 82.96 81.00
C ASP A 79 -17.42 83.51 81.00
N PRO A 80 -17.67 84.71 81.56
CA PRO A 80 -19.02 85.23 81.79
C PRO A 80 -19.70 85.92 80.58
N SER A 81 -19.12 85.92 79.36
CA SER A 81 -19.55 86.84 78.27
C SER A 81 -20.24 86.25 77.03
N GLY A 82 -20.41 84.92 76.90
CA GLY A 82 -21.42 84.32 75.99
C GLY A 82 -21.39 84.56 74.47
N GLU A 83 -20.43 85.27 73.86
CA GLU A 83 -20.49 85.71 72.44
C GLU A 83 -19.38 85.14 71.50
N SER A 84 -18.88 83.91 71.67
CA SER A 84 -17.98 83.30 70.66
C SER A 84 -18.36 81.86 70.26
N VAL A 85 -18.33 81.57 68.95
CA VAL A 85 -18.59 80.24 68.36
C VAL A 85 -17.26 79.60 67.95
N ILE A 86 -16.93 78.44 68.52
CA ILE A 86 -15.68 77.71 68.25
C ILE A 86 -15.94 76.66 67.16
N LEU A 87 -15.36 76.83 65.97
CA LEU A 87 -15.46 75.87 64.86
C LEU A 87 -14.40 74.75 64.98
N PRO A 88 -14.77 73.45 64.85
CA PRO A 88 -13.81 72.34 64.84
C PRO A 88 -12.88 72.35 63.61
N SER A 89 -11.61 71.97 63.81
CA SER A 89 -10.57 72.02 62.75
C SER A 89 -10.86 71.12 61.53
N ALA A 90 -11.58 70.01 61.73
CA ALA A 90 -12.00 69.12 60.63
C ALA A 90 -13.03 69.79 59.71
N ASP A 91 -14.00 70.51 60.29
CA ASP A 91 -15.00 71.23 59.51
C ASP A 91 -14.40 72.46 58.84
N PHE A 92 -13.46 73.16 59.50
CA PHE A 92 -12.69 74.23 58.87
C PHE A 92 -11.91 73.73 57.66
N LYS A 93 -11.22 72.58 57.78
CA LYS A 93 -10.47 71.95 56.68
C LYS A 93 -11.37 71.45 55.55
N ARG A 94 -12.53 70.86 55.87
CA ARG A 94 -13.53 70.46 54.87
C ARG A 94 -14.02 71.67 54.09
N ILE A 95 -14.46 72.72 54.79
CA ILE A 95 -14.97 73.96 54.19
C ILE A 95 -13.88 74.64 53.35
N THR A 96 -12.62 74.68 53.81
CA THR A 96 -11.50 75.22 53.00
C THR A 96 -11.17 74.36 51.78
N SER A 97 -11.26 73.03 51.87
CA SER A 97 -11.01 72.13 50.71
C SER A 97 -12.14 72.13 49.68
N GLU A 98 -13.39 72.27 50.11
CA GLU A 98 -14.58 72.31 49.24
C GLU A 98 -14.81 73.70 48.62
N SER A 99 -14.40 74.77 49.32
CA SER A 99 -14.49 76.16 48.80
C SER A 99 -13.38 76.51 47.81
N LEU A 100 -12.32 75.70 47.71
CA LEU A 100 -11.26 75.87 46.73
C LEU A 100 -11.77 75.46 45.34
N VAL A 101 -12.06 76.45 44.50
CA VAL A 101 -12.57 76.24 43.13
C VAL A 101 -11.45 75.66 42.26
N LEU A 102 -11.39 74.33 42.20
CA LEU A 102 -10.45 73.61 41.33
C LEU A 102 -10.63 74.03 39.87
N THR A 103 -9.51 74.25 39.19
CA THR A 103 -9.47 74.54 37.75
C THR A 103 -9.99 73.35 36.94
N LYS A 104 -10.44 73.59 35.69
CA LYS A 104 -10.96 72.51 34.82
C LYS A 104 -9.92 71.39 34.60
N GLU A 105 -8.64 71.74 34.58
CA GLU A 105 -7.51 70.82 34.39
C GLU A 105 -7.30 69.92 35.61
N GLU A 106 -7.34 70.46 36.83
CA GLU A 106 -7.22 69.68 38.07
C GLU A 106 -8.40 68.70 38.27
N ARG A 107 -9.62 69.10 37.86
CA ARG A 107 -10.79 68.21 37.87
C ARG A 107 -10.65 67.08 36.85
N ALA A 108 -10.08 67.35 35.68
CA ALA A 108 -9.82 66.32 34.67
C ALA A 108 -8.74 65.35 35.18
N ALA A 109 -7.65 65.86 35.77
CA ALA A 109 -6.58 65.04 36.35
C ALA A 109 -7.08 64.14 37.49
N LEU A 110 -7.96 64.63 38.38
CA LEU A 110 -8.57 63.82 39.42
C LEU A 110 -9.50 62.72 38.87
N LYS A 111 -10.27 63.02 37.81
CA LYS A 111 -11.12 62.03 37.14
C LYS A 111 -10.28 60.95 36.44
N GLU A 112 -9.21 61.35 35.76
CA GLU A 112 -8.29 60.41 35.11
C GLU A 112 -7.55 59.55 36.14
N ALA A 113 -7.09 60.13 37.24
CA ALA A 113 -6.48 59.37 38.34
C ALA A 113 -7.47 58.38 38.98
N HIS A 114 -8.74 58.75 39.11
CA HIS A 114 -9.79 57.86 39.61
C HIS A 114 -10.16 56.77 38.59
N GLN A 115 -10.16 57.06 37.29
CA GLN A 115 -10.35 56.07 36.23
C GLN A 115 -9.19 55.08 36.20
N LYS A 116 -7.94 55.55 36.26
CA LYS A 116 -6.75 54.69 36.33
C LYS A 116 -6.81 53.73 37.51
N LYS A 117 -7.21 54.21 38.70
CA LYS A 117 -7.41 53.34 39.88
C LYS A 117 -8.49 52.28 39.64
N LYS A 118 -9.62 52.65 39.02
CA LYS A 118 -10.67 51.68 38.67
C LYS A 118 -10.20 50.65 37.64
N ASP A 119 -9.45 51.07 36.64
CA ASP A 119 -8.92 50.17 35.62
C ASP A 119 -7.86 49.23 36.21
N GLU A 120 -7.03 49.72 37.14
CA GLU A 120 -6.10 48.90 37.93
C GLU A 120 -6.86 47.89 38.79
N ASP A 121 -7.94 48.29 39.46
CA ASP A 121 -8.79 47.39 40.25
C ASP A 121 -9.45 46.31 39.36
N ILE A 122 -9.95 46.68 38.17
CA ILE A 122 -10.52 45.74 37.21
C ILE A 122 -9.47 44.74 36.72
N ARG A 123 -8.26 45.21 36.34
CA ARG A 123 -7.15 44.34 35.93
C ARG A 123 -6.75 43.37 37.05
N ASN A 124 -6.66 43.86 38.29
CA ASN A 124 -6.38 43.03 39.46
C ASN A 124 -7.46 41.95 39.67
N VAL A 125 -8.73 42.24 39.37
CA VAL A 125 -9.83 41.26 39.43
C VAL A 125 -9.73 40.24 38.28
N GLU A 126 -9.44 40.69 37.07
CA GLU A 126 -9.26 39.81 35.91
C GLU A 126 -8.07 38.86 36.07
N ASP A 127 -6.95 39.34 36.61
CA ASP A 127 -5.77 38.51 36.87
C ASP A 127 -6.04 37.48 37.98
N ARG A 128 -6.81 37.85 39.01
CA ARG A 128 -7.30 36.88 40.01
C ARG A 128 -8.23 35.84 39.39
N LYS A 129 -9.13 36.24 38.48
CA LYS A 129 -10.00 35.29 37.75
C LYS A 129 -9.18 34.33 36.89
N ARG A 130 -8.15 34.82 36.19
CA ARG A 130 -7.23 33.97 35.41
C ARG A 130 -6.48 32.98 36.29
N GLN A 131 -5.93 33.44 37.40
CA GLN A 131 -5.23 32.57 38.35
C GLN A 131 -6.16 31.50 38.94
N ILE A 132 -7.41 31.85 39.26
CA ILE A 132 -8.41 30.87 39.72
C ILE A 132 -8.73 29.86 38.62
N PHE A 133 -8.90 30.32 37.37
CA PHE A 133 -9.18 29.44 36.24
C PHE A 133 -8.02 28.49 35.92
N GLU A 134 -6.78 28.98 35.94
CA GLU A 134 -5.58 28.16 35.79
C GLU A 134 -5.42 27.18 36.96
N ALA A 135 -5.72 27.62 38.19
CA ALA A 135 -5.74 26.75 39.36
C ALA A 135 -6.82 25.66 39.23
N ASP A 136 -8.01 25.98 38.73
CA ASP A 136 -9.09 25.02 38.50
C ASP A 136 -8.77 24.02 37.39
N LEU A 137 -8.18 24.46 36.28
CA LEU A 137 -7.67 23.57 35.22
C LEU A 137 -6.59 22.63 35.76
N SER A 138 -5.61 23.18 36.49
CA SER A 138 -4.58 22.35 37.11
C SER A 138 -5.17 21.39 38.14
N ARG A 139 -6.23 21.77 38.85
CA ARG A 139 -6.93 20.89 39.79
C ARG A 139 -7.71 19.80 39.07
N GLN A 140 -8.26 20.06 37.89
CA GLN A 140 -8.93 19.05 37.05
C GLN A 140 -7.93 18.09 36.42
N GLU A 141 -6.80 18.57 35.93
CA GLU A 141 -5.74 17.73 35.36
C GLU A 141 -5.02 16.90 36.43
N ASN A 142 -4.83 17.46 37.63
CA ASN A 142 -4.19 16.79 38.77
C ASN A 142 -5.19 16.08 39.70
N GLN A 143 -6.46 15.94 39.31
CA GLN A 143 -7.39 15.10 40.05
C GLN A 143 -6.84 13.66 40.04
N ALA A 144 -6.51 13.16 41.23
CA ALA A 144 -6.07 11.78 41.38
C ALA A 144 -7.16 10.85 40.83
N LEU A 145 -6.72 9.95 39.96
CA LEU A 145 -7.57 8.99 39.30
C LEU A 145 -8.29 8.18 40.36
N THR A 146 -9.61 8.04 40.20
CA THR A 146 -10.40 7.26 41.16
C THR A 146 -9.90 5.82 41.16
N GLU A 147 -9.98 5.09 42.27
CA GLU A 147 -9.54 3.68 42.35
C GLU A 147 -10.13 2.82 41.21
N LEU A 148 -11.40 3.05 40.87
CA LEU A 148 -12.07 2.43 39.73
C LEU A 148 -11.45 2.79 38.38
N GLU A 149 -10.99 4.02 38.22
CA GLU A 149 -10.31 4.48 37.00
C GLU A 149 -8.88 3.97 36.90
N MET A 150 -8.18 3.83 38.04
CA MET A 150 -6.88 3.15 38.07
C MET A 150 -7.04 1.68 37.72
N GLU A 151 -8.00 0.99 38.33
CA GLU A 151 -8.26 -0.41 38.01
C GLU A 151 -8.71 -0.59 36.56
N ALA A 152 -9.55 0.31 36.03
CA ALA A 152 -9.92 0.31 34.62
C ALA A 152 -8.71 0.55 33.70
N ARG A 153 -7.81 1.47 34.08
CA ARG A 153 -6.53 1.70 33.36
C ARG A 153 -5.65 0.46 33.39
N ASP A 154 -5.48 -0.17 34.54
CA ASP A 154 -4.65 -1.36 34.69
C ASP A 154 -5.21 -2.52 33.88
N ARG A 155 -6.53 -2.77 33.97
CA ARG A 155 -7.21 -3.76 33.13
C ARG A 155 -7.01 -3.46 31.65
N ALA A 156 -7.18 -2.20 31.22
CA ALA A 156 -6.95 -1.80 29.84
C ALA A 156 -5.49 -2.01 29.42
N GLN A 157 -4.53 -1.63 30.27
CA GLN A 157 -3.10 -1.86 30.02
C GLN A 157 -2.77 -3.35 29.96
N HIS A 158 -3.35 -4.19 30.82
CA HIS A 158 -3.18 -5.64 30.78
C HIS A 158 -3.74 -6.22 29.48
N LEU A 159 -4.90 -5.75 29.02
CA LEU A 159 -5.47 -6.16 27.73
C LEU A 159 -4.55 -5.75 26.57
N VAL A 160 -4.03 -4.52 26.56
CA VAL A 160 -3.09 -4.05 25.54
C VAL A 160 -1.78 -4.85 25.57
N LYS A 161 -1.21 -5.07 26.76
CA LYS A 161 0.01 -5.90 26.95
C LYS A 161 -0.23 -7.33 26.45
N ARG A 162 -1.36 -7.94 26.81
CA ARG A 162 -1.74 -9.29 26.36
C ARG A 162 -1.91 -9.36 24.84
N ALA A 163 -2.59 -8.38 24.25
CA ALA A 163 -2.78 -8.29 22.80
C ALA A 163 -1.43 -8.11 22.08
N ASN A 164 -0.55 -7.26 22.61
CA ASN A 164 0.81 -7.07 22.09
C ASN A 164 1.61 -8.37 22.18
N ASN A 165 1.61 -9.06 23.34
CA ASN A 165 2.29 -10.34 23.48
C ASN A 165 1.80 -11.36 22.45
N LEU A 166 0.48 -11.50 22.27
CA LEU A 166 -0.08 -12.40 21.24
C LEU A 166 0.36 -12.03 19.82
N ARG A 167 0.42 -10.73 19.49
CA ARG A 167 0.94 -10.27 18.18
C ARG A 167 2.41 -10.61 18.02
N MET A 168 3.22 -10.45 19.06
CA MET A 168 4.64 -10.79 18.99
C MET A 168 4.86 -12.31 18.90
N GLU A 169 4.09 -13.14 19.61
CA GLU A 169 4.14 -14.60 19.47
C GLU A 169 3.74 -15.08 18.06
N GLN A 170 2.99 -14.26 17.31
CA GLN A 170 2.66 -14.51 15.92
C GLN A 170 3.79 -14.16 14.93
N GLU A 171 4.81 -13.42 15.35
CA GLU A 171 5.97 -13.13 14.50
C GLU A 171 6.73 -14.41 14.19
N ASP A 172 7.10 -14.62 12.93
CA ASP A 172 7.65 -15.90 12.46
C ASP A 172 8.98 -16.25 13.13
N GLU A 173 9.80 -15.27 13.48
CA GLU A 173 11.05 -15.47 14.21
C GLU A 173 10.81 -15.99 15.63
N ILE A 174 9.80 -15.47 16.32
CA ILE A 174 9.42 -15.93 17.67
C ILE A 174 8.78 -17.31 17.58
N ARG A 175 7.94 -17.58 16.58
CA ARG A 175 7.41 -18.93 16.33
C ARG A 175 8.52 -19.95 16.08
N LYS A 176 9.55 -19.59 15.30
CA LYS A 176 10.73 -20.44 15.08
C LYS A 176 11.49 -20.67 16.39
N LEU A 177 11.69 -19.64 17.20
CA LEU A 177 12.31 -19.78 18.53
C LEU A 177 11.49 -20.70 19.44
N ASN A 178 10.17 -20.53 19.50
CA ASN A 178 9.28 -21.39 20.29
C ASN A 178 9.35 -22.85 19.84
N LYS A 179 9.47 -23.12 18.54
CA LYS A 179 9.71 -24.49 18.03
C LYS A 179 11.05 -25.05 18.51
N LEU A 180 12.11 -24.24 18.55
CA LEU A 180 13.41 -24.65 19.08
C LEU A 180 13.36 -24.93 20.58
N ILE A 181 12.69 -24.05 21.35
CA ILE A 181 12.45 -24.22 22.79
C ILE A 181 11.71 -25.52 23.06
N LEU A 182 10.59 -25.76 22.36
CA LEU A 182 9.82 -26.99 22.51
C LEU A 182 10.65 -28.22 22.14
N GLY A 183 11.43 -28.15 21.05
CA GLY A 183 12.33 -29.22 20.66
C GLY A 183 13.37 -29.55 21.72
N ALA A 184 13.96 -28.53 22.35
CA ALA A 184 14.91 -28.68 23.45
C ALA A 184 14.26 -29.30 24.70
N GLN A 185 13.06 -28.86 25.07
CA GLN A 185 12.28 -29.46 26.15
C GLN A 185 11.98 -30.94 25.88
N CYS A 186 11.51 -31.28 24.68
CA CYS A 186 11.27 -32.66 24.29
C CYS A 186 12.54 -33.51 24.32
N GLN A 187 13.69 -32.95 23.92
CA GLN A 187 14.96 -33.67 23.98
C GLN A 187 15.39 -33.92 25.42
N ALA A 188 15.28 -32.93 26.31
CA ALA A 188 15.55 -33.10 27.73
C ALA A 188 14.66 -34.18 28.34
N THR A 189 13.35 -34.18 28.05
CA THR A 189 12.43 -35.22 28.53
C THR A 189 12.80 -36.61 27.98
N ARG A 190 13.17 -36.71 26.70
CA ARG A 190 13.61 -38.00 26.12
C ARG A 190 14.87 -38.52 26.78
N ASP A 191 15.84 -37.66 27.06
CA ASP A 191 17.09 -38.08 27.68
C ASP A 191 16.84 -38.62 29.10
N VAL A 192 15.97 -37.96 29.87
CA VAL A 192 15.49 -38.48 31.18
C VAL A 192 14.78 -39.84 31.01
N GLN A 193 13.85 -39.96 30.06
CA GLN A 193 13.16 -41.24 29.81
C GLN A 193 14.10 -42.37 29.37
N MET A 194 15.17 -42.05 28.64
CA MET A 194 16.18 -43.01 28.23
C MET A 194 17.02 -43.48 29.41
N GLU A 195 17.33 -42.59 30.35
CA GLU A 195 17.98 -42.94 31.61
C GLU A 195 17.07 -43.82 32.48
N GLU A 196 15.80 -43.44 32.66
CA GLU A 196 14.78 -44.25 33.36
C GLU A 196 14.64 -45.64 32.73
N LYS A 197 14.55 -45.74 31.40
CA LYS A 197 14.45 -47.02 30.70
C LYS A 197 15.68 -47.90 30.93
N LYS A 198 16.89 -47.33 30.94
CA LYS A 198 18.12 -48.07 31.23
C LYS A 198 18.11 -48.60 32.66
N GLN A 199 17.68 -47.79 33.63
CA GLN A 199 17.54 -48.20 35.02
C GLN A 199 16.55 -49.37 35.17
N ILE A 200 15.37 -49.25 34.54
CA ILE A 200 14.37 -50.33 34.53
C ILE A 200 14.94 -51.60 33.89
N GLN A 201 15.69 -51.48 32.80
CA GLN A 201 16.32 -52.64 32.16
C GLN A 201 17.35 -53.31 33.06
N SER A 202 18.21 -52.54 33.75
CA SER A 202 19.15 -53.13 34.71
C SER A 202 18.42 -53.85 35.83
N GLU A 203 17.40 -53.23 36.44
CA GLU A 203 16.61 -53.85 37.51
C GLU A 203 15.90 -55.13 37.02
N LEU A 204 15.36 -55.12 35.79
CA LEU A 204 14.74 -56.29 35.18
C LEU A 204 15.75 -57.42 34.99
N THR A 205 16.94 -57.12 34.46
CA THR A 205 17.98 -58.15 34.27
C THR A 205 18.49 -58.73 35.59
N GLU A 206 18.53 -57.92 36.66
CA GLU A 206 18.89 -58.39 37.99
C GLU A 206 17.83 -59.35 38.56
N GLU A 207 16.54 -59.05 38.38
CA GLU A 207 15.46 -59.95 38.80
C GLU A 207 15.36 -61.21 37.93
N GLU A 208 15.61 -61.12 36.61
CA GLU A 208 15.70 -62.30 35.72
C GLU A 208 16.83 -63.23 36.17
N GLN A 209 18.03 -62.70 36.45
CA GLN A 209 19.15 -63.49 36.97
C GLN A 209 18.81 -64.17 38.30
N ARG A 210 18.07 -63.47 39.18
CA ARG A 210 17.59 -64.03 40.45
C ARG A 210 16.62 -65.19 40.23
N LEU A 211 15.69 -65.06 39.28
CA LEU A 211 14.73 -66.12 38.94
C LEU A 211 15.41 -67.32 38.26
N ASP A 212 16.34 -67.10 37.34
CA ASP A 212 17.11 -68.16 36.70
C ASP A 212 17.94 -68.95 37.71
N ALA A 213 18.56 -68.26 38.68
CA ALA A 213 19.25 -68.91 39.78
C ALA A 213 18.30 -69.79 40.62
N MET A 214 17.08 -69.33 40.87
CA MET A 214 16.05 -70.11 41.58
C MET A 214 15.62 -71.34 40.76
N MET A 215 15.36 -71.17 39.46
CA MET A 215 14.99 -72.27 38.56
C MET A 215 16.11 -73.30 38.39
N GLU A 216 17.38 -72.86 38.31
CA GLU A 216 18.52 -73.78 38.28
C GLU A 216 18.65 -74.60 39.56
N VAL A 217 18.37 -74.00 40.71
CA VAL A 217 18.30 -74.74 41.99
C VAL A 217 17.20 -75.80 41.93
N ASP A 218 16.02 -75.46 41.45
CA ASP A 218 14.91 -76.42 41.35
C ASP A 218 15.16 -77.50 40.28
N ARG A 219 15.78 -77.16 39.15
CA ARG A 219 16.22 -78.11 38.12
C ARG A 219 17.23 -79.10 38.68
N ARG A 220 18.22 -78.62 39.45
CA ARG A 220 19.21 -79.48 40.12
C ARG A 220 18.53 -80.42 41.11
N ARG A 221 17.62 -79.91 41.95
CA ARG A 221 16.81 -80.74 42.86
C ARG A 221 16.02 -81.82 42.09
N ALA A 222 15.40 -81.46 40.97
CA ALA A 222 14.67 -82.43 40.14
C ALA A 222 15.59 -83.51 39.54
N LEU A 223 16.76 -83.14 39.01
CA LEU A 223 17.76 -84.10 38.54
C LEU A 223 18.23 -85.02 39.67
N ASP A 224 18.53 -84.46 40.85
CA ASP A 224 18.92 -85.25 42.02
C ASP A 224 17.83 -86.29 42.36
N THR A 225 16.54 -85.93 42.27
CA THR A 225 15.44 -86.89 42.49
C THR A 225 15.35 -87.96 41.38
N VAL A 226 15.57 -87.61 40.12
CA VAL A 226 15.58 -88.59 39.00
C VAL A 226 16.77 -89.53 39.13
N ASP A 227 17.95 -89.00 39.47
CA ASP A 227 19.15 -89.80 39.71
C ASP A 227 18.94 -90.78 40.87
N GLN A 228 18.23 -90.36 41.93
CA GLN A 228 17.82 -91.25 43.01
C GLN A 228 16.89 -92.36 42.50
N ILE A 229 15.88 -92.03 41.69
CA ILE A 229 14.96 -93.02 41.09
C ILE A 229 15.69 -93.98 40.15
N ASP A 230 16.60 -93.49 39.33
CA ASP A 230 17.36 -94.32 38.39
C ASP A 230 18.36 -95.22 39.09
N LYS A 231 18.97 -94.77 40.19
CA LYS A 231 19.77 -95.64 41.07
C LYS A 231 18.90 -96.79 41.61
N LEU A 232 17.69 -96.50 42.09
CA LEU A 232 16.75 -97.52 42.55
C LEU A 232 16.33 -98.47 41.41
N ARG A 233 16.02 -97.96 40.21
CA ARG A 233 15.68 -98.78 39.03
C ARG A 233 16.85 -99.63 38.54
N LYS A 234 18.08 -99.11 38.60
CA LYS A 234 19.30 -99.87 38.25
C LYS A 234 19.49 -101.02 39.23
N GLN A 235 19.31 -100.77 40.53
CA GLN A 235 19.33 -101.83 41.54
C GLN A 235 18.27 -102.90 41.24
N GLN A 236 17.03 -102.51 40.98
CA GLN A 236 15.96 -103.44 40.59
C GLN A 236 16.27 -104.21 39.28
N ARG A 237 16.91 -103.57 38.29
CA ARG A 237 17.33 -104.23 37.05
C ARG A 237 18.45 -105.24 37.28
N ILE A 238 19.42 -104.91 38.14
CA ILE A 238 20.49 -105.85 38.52
C ILE A 238 19.88 -107.06 39.22
N GLU A 239 18.96 -106.85 40.16
CA GLU A 239 18.23 -107.94 40.83
C GLU A 239 17.41 -108.79 39.82
N GLY A 240 16.73 -108.15 38.85
CA GLY A 240 16.01 -108.85 37.79
C GLY A 240 16.91 -109.62 36.82
N MET A 241 18.03 -109.03 36.40
CA MET A 241 19.03 -109.65 35.55
C MET A 241 19.63 -110.88 36.23
N GLN A 242 19.96 -110.79 37.52
CA GLN A 242 20.43 -111.93 38.31
C GLN A 242 19.42 -113.08 38.21
N LYS A 243 18.12 -112.82 38.44
CA LYS A 243 17.06 -113.83 38.31
C LYS A 243 16.91 -114.41 36.89
N ILE A 244 17.04 -113.60 35.84
CA ILE A 244 16.95 -114.10 34.44
C ILE A 244 18.19 -114.91 34.08
N THR A 245 19.39 -114.50 34.49
CA THR A 245 20.60 -115.29 34.25
C THR A 245 20.52 -116.65 34.92
N GLU A 246 19.90 -116.74 36.09
CA GLU A 246 19.57 -118.00 36.74
C GLU A 246 18.55 -118.83 35.90
N GLN A 247 17.56 -118.20 35.27
CA GLN A 247 16.59 -118.88 34.39
C GLN A 247 17.18 -119.34 33.05
N ILE A 248 18.03 -118.54 32.40
CA ILE A 248 18.68 -118.89 31.14
C ILE A 248 19.63 -120.05 31.35
N LYS A 249 20.38 -120.06 32.46
CA LYS A 249 21.20 -121.22 32.82
C LYS A 249 20.34 -122.50 32.85
N ARG A 250 19.17 -122.45 33.51
CA ARG A 250 18.20 -123.57 33.51
C ARG A 250 17.64 -123.92 32.13
N GLN A 251 17.27 -122.94 31.30
CA GLN A 251 16.74 -123.21 29.94
C GLN A 251 17.80 -123.66 28.95
N HIS A 252 19.04 -123.20 29.08
CA HIS A 252 20.13 -123.64 28.21
C HIS A 252 20.44 -125.12 28.48
N GLU A 253 20.44 -125.49 29.76
CA GLU A 253 20.47 -126.90 30.18
C GLU A 253 19.30 -127.68 29.54
N GLU A 254 18.09 -127.12 29.41
CA GLU A 254 16.96 -127.78 28.73
C GLU A 254 17.02 -127.79 27.20
N LYS A 255 17.50 -126.73 26.53
CA LYS A 255 17.54 -126.64 25.06
C LYS A 255 18.65 -127.49 24.45
N GLN A 256 19.79 -127.61 25.12
CA GLN A 256 20.82 -128.56 24.71
C GLN A 256 20.23 -129.96 24.54
N LEU A 257 19.28 -130.35 25.42
CA LEU A 257 18.54 -131.60 25.31
C LEU A 257 17.57 -131.67 24.10
N GLN A 258 17.11 -130.54 23.54
CA GLN A 258 16.11 -130.49 22.45
C GLN A 258 16.71 -130.35 21.04
N ASP A 259 17.80 -129.59 20.87
CA ASP A 259 18.42 -129.42 19.54
C ASP A 259 19.02 -130.73 19.02
N GLU A 260 19.48 -131.58 19.94
CA GLU A 260 19.85 -132.96 19.67
C GLU A 260 18.71 -133.76 18.99
N VAL A 261 17.44 -133.33 19.13
CA VAL A 261 16.27 -134.00 18.55
C VAL A 261 15.94 -133.52 17.12
N LYS A 262 16.11 -132.23 16.78
CA LYS A 262 15.58 -131.63 15.52
C LYS A 262 16.48 -131.71 14.31
N GLU A 263 17.80 -131.77 14.48
CA GLU A 263 18.72 -131.95 13.34
C GLU A 263 18.42 -133.23 12.55
N LEU A 264 17.80 -134.20 13.22
CA LEU A 264 17.30 -135.43 12.61
C LEU A 264 16.11 -135.21 11.64
N GLU A 265 15.36 -134.09 11.71
CA GLU A 265 14.12 -133.86 10.93
C GLU A 265 14.31 -133.01 9.65
N LYS A 266 15.09 -131.92 9.69
CA LYS A 266 15.16 -130.91 8.60
C LYS A 266 15.76 -131.37 7.28
N GLN A 267 16.61 -132.38 7.34
CA GLN A 267 17.26 -132.89 6.12
C GLN A 267 16.21 -133.43 5.13
N GLN A 268 14.98 -133.68 5.55
CA GLN A 268 13.91 -134.28 4.76
C GLN A 268 13.08 -133.31 3.88
N VAL A 269 13.09 -131.97 4.08
CA VAL A 269 12.10 -131.04 3.44
C VAL A 269 12.59 -130.25 2.21
N ARG A 270 13.88 -129.90 2.13
CA ARG A 270 14.39 -128.91 1.15
C ARG A 270 14.26 -129.30 -0.31
N GLU A 271 14.25 -130.58 -0.58
CA GLU A 271 14.35 -131.10 -1.94
C GLU A 271 13.07 -130.82 -2.78
N MET A 272 12.02 -130.23 -2.20
CA MET A 272 10.69 -130.13 -2.81
C MET A 272 10.34 -128.80 -3.51
N GLN A 273 10.95 -127.65 -3.21
CA GLN A 273 10.37 -126.33 -3.56
C GLN A 273 10.83 -125.65 -4.87
N GLU A 274 12.04 -125.89 -5.37
CA GLU A 274 12.67 -125.03 -6.39
C GLU A 274 12.04 -125.05 -7.80
N LYS A 275 10.99 -125.83 -8.02
CA LYS A 275 10.46 -126.11 -9.36
C LYS A 275 9.36 -125.16 -9.85
N ILE A 276 8.83 -124.25 -9.02
CA ILE A 276 7.54 -123.56 -9.28
C ILE A 276 7.62 -122.14 -9.91
N ILE A 277 8.76 -121.41 -9.87
CA ILE A 277 8.72 -119.92 -9.98
C ILE A 277 8.85 -119.31 -11.39
N LEU A 278 9.48 -119.94 -12.36
CA LEU A 278 9.98 -119.22 -13.55
C LEU A 278 8.94 -118.89 -14.63
N GLU A 279 7.72 -119.41 -14.53
CA GLU A 279 6.71 -119.37 -15.61
C GLU A 279 5.93 -118.04 -15.73
N ASP A 280 5.97 -117.11 -14.76
CA ASP A 280 5.02 -115.96 -14.67
C ASP A 280 5.39 -114.63 -15.41
N LEU A 281 6.59 -114.44 -15.99
CA LEU A 281 7.12 -113.08 -16.34
C LEU A 281 6.78 -112.45 -17.72
N GLU A 282 6.37 -113.18 -18.77
CA GLU A 282 6.47 -112.68 -20.17
C GLU A 282 5.28 -111.84 -20.71
N ALA A 283 4.13 -111.75 -20.02
CA ALA A 283 2.87 -111.24 -20.62
C ALA A 283 2.66 -109.71 -20.64
N LEU A 284 3.48 -108.89 -19.97
CA LEU A 284 3.13 -107.51 -19.57
C LEU A 284 3.33 -106.37 -20.60
N GLU A 285 4.25 -106.41 -21.57
CA GLU A 285 4.74 -105.16 -22.22
C GLU A 285 4.02 -104.66 -23.50
N ASN A 286 3.24 -105.49 -24.21
CA ASN A 286 2.71 -105.15 -25.55
C ASN A 286 1.68 -103.99 -25.62
N LYS A 287 1.13 -103.49 -24.50
CA LYS A 287 0.06 -102.47 -24.49
C LYS A 287 0.53 -101.01 -24.68
N ARG A 288 1.81 -100.67 -24.49
CA ARG A 288 2.30 -99.28 -24.44
C ARG A 288 2.31 -98.50 -25.78
N LYS A 289 2.39 -99.13 -26.96
CA LYS A 289 2.77 -98.47 -28.23
C LYS A 289 1.67 -97.68 -29.01
N LYS A 290 0.41 -97.62 -28.59
CA LYS A 290 -0.70 -97.05 -29.42
C LYS A 290 -1.16 -95.62 -29.06
N GLN A 291 -0.74 -95.05 -27.94
CA GLN A 291 -1.23 -93.73 -27.46
C GLN A 291 -0.44 -92.52 -28.00
N GLU A 292 0.77 -92.71 -28.54
CA GLU A 292 1.68 -91.60 -28.88
C GLU A 292 1.39 -90.88 -30.21
N CYS A 293 0.73 -91.50 -31.20
CA CYS A 293 0.58 -90.89 -32.54
C CYS A 293 -0.50 -89.79 -32.69
N LEU A 294 -1.43 -89.60 -31.74
CA LEU A 294 -2.56 -88.67 -31.87
C LEU A 294 -2.31 -87.26 -31.27
N GLN A 295 -1.17 -87.06 -30.59
CA GLN A 295 -0.80 -85.78 -29.96
C GLN A 295 -0.01 -84.82 -30.87
N GLU A 296 0.50 -85.27 -32.03
CA GLU A 296 1.42 -84.46 -32.87
C GLU A 296 0.73 -83.51 -33.89
N GLU A 297 -0.54 -83.72 -34.26
CA GLU A 297 -1.22 -82.92 -35.31
C GLU A 297 -1.83 -81.59 -34.81
N ILE A 298 -2.23 -81.49 -33.53
CA ILE A 298 -2.88 -80.28 -32.98
C ILE A 298 -1.85 -79.17 -32.65
N MET A 299 -0.56 -79.51 -32.49
CA MET A 299 0.51 -78.54 -32.22
C MET A 299 0.97 -77.74 -33.46
N ARG A 300 0.61 -78.13 -34.70
CA ARG A 300 1.07 -77.45 -35.92
C ARG A 300 0.22 -76.24 -36.35
N ILE A 301 -1.08 -76.20 -36.04
CA ILE A 301 -2.02 -75.19 -36.60
C ILE A 301 -2.11 -73.89 -35.78
N ASN A 302 -1.76 -73.90 -34.48
CA ASN A 302 -1.86 -72.71 -33.62
C ASN A 302 -0.60 -71.80 -33.61
N ALA A 303 0.53 -72.26 -34.14
CA ALA A 303 1.78 -71.48 -34.21
C ALA A 303 1.82 -70.49 -35.39
N GLU A 304 1.11 -70.78 -36.49
CA GLU A 304 1.15 -69.98 -37.73
C GLU A 304 0.31 -68.69 -37.65
N THR A 305 -0.67 -68.60 -36.76
CA THR A 305 -1.60 -67.45 -36.64
C THR A 305 -1.07 -66.27 -35.80
N MET A 306 0.00 -66.43 -35.01
CA MET A 306 0.53 -65.36 -34.15
C MET A 306 1.63 -64.50 -34.81
N GLN A 307 2.40 -65.03 -35.75
CA GLN A 307 3.44 -64.26 -36.48
C GLN A 307 2.89 -63.35 -37.59
N ALA A 308 1.60 -63.51 -37.96
CA ALA A 308 0.92 -62.68 -38.94
C ALA A 308 0.44 -61.31 -38.40
N LYS A 309 0.47 -61.10 -37.07
CA LYS A 309 0.00 -59.86 -36.43
C LYS A 309 1.11 -58.82 -36.17
N GLU A 310 2.39 -59.20 -36.17
CA GLU A 310 3.50 -58.25 -35.97
C GLU A 310 3.95 -57.53 -37.26
N ARG A 311 3.79 -58.14 -38.45
CA ARG A 311 4.17 -57.51 -39.72
C ARG A 311 3.25 -56.36 -40.18
N ARG A 312 2.04 -56.26 -39.62
CA ARG A 312 1.09 -55.16 -39.91
C ARG A 312 1.49 -53.82 -39.26
N LEU A 313 2.44 -53.80 -38.33
CA LEU A 313 2.87 -52.58 -37.63
C LEU A 313 4.02 -51.84 -38.38
N GLU A 314 4.69 -52.52 -39.31
CA GLU A 314 5.71 -51.91 -40.20
C GLU A 314 5.08 -51.25 -41.46
N GLU A 315 3.82 -51.58 -41.76
CA GLU A 315 3.00 -50.99 -42.84
C GLU A 315 2.57 -49.53 -42.54
N GLU A 316 2.66 -49.05 -41.28
CA GLU A 316 2.27 -47.68 -40.91
C GLU A 316 3.41 -46.66 -41.05
N ARG A 317 4.69 -47.07 -41.04
CA ARG A 317 5.85 -46.16 -41.19
C ARG A 317 6.18 -45.75 -42.63
N GLN A 318 5.61 -46.42 -43.63
CA GLN A 318 5.78 -46.09 -45.06
C GLN A 318 4.60 -45.30 -45.66
N ALA A 319 3.56 -45.03 -44.87
CA ALA A 319 2.39 -44.24 -45.28
C ALA A 319 2.63 -42.71 -45.20
N ASP A 320 3.50 -42.25 -44.29
CA ASP A 320 3.86 -40.83 -44.12
C ASP A 320 4.77 -40.26 -45.23
N MET A 321 5.27 -41.10 -46.15
CA MET A 321 5.99 -40.67 -47.35
C MET A 321 5.06 -40.41 -48.55
N ARG A 322 3.75 -40.65 -48.44
CA ARG A 322 2.76 -40.38 -49.50
C ARG A 322 1.99 -39.06 -49.30
N ASP A 323 2.14 -38.40 -48.14
CA ASP A 323 1.49 -37.12 -47.82
C ASP A 323 2.17 -35.87 -48.39
N MET A 324 3.35 -35.99 -49.00
CA MET A 324 4.08 -34.86 -49.58
C MET A 324 3.91 -34.68 -51.10
N GLU A 325 3.32 -35.66 -51.80
CA GLU A 325 3.21 -35.62 -53.27
C GLU A 325 1.80 -35.30 -53.78
N TYR A 326 0.77 -35.38 -52.94
CA TYR A 326 -0.60 -35.01 -53.30
C TYR A 326 -0.89 -33.49 -53.23
N LEU A 327 -0.05 -32.72 -52.51
CA LEU A 327 -0.11 -31.26 -52.47
C LEU A 327 0.42 -30.59 -53.75
N LYS A 328 1.24 -31.30 -54.55
CA LYS A 328 1.80 -30.76 -55.80
C LYS A 328 0.78 -30.69 -56.95
N ASN A 329 -0.17 -31.62 -57.01
CA ASN A 329 -1.13 -31.69 -58.13
C ASN A 329 -2.43 -30.89 -57.91
N LYS A 330 -2.56 -30.22 -56.76
CA LYS A 330 -3.69 -29.32 -56.43
C LYS A 330 -3.47 -27.88 -56.92
N MET A 331 -2.22 -27.48 -57.16
CA MET A 331 -1.84 -26.12 -57.58
C MET A 331 -2.09 -25.85 -59.09
N GLU A 332 -2.25 -26.90 -59.89
CA GLU A 332 -2.45 -26.78 -61.35
C GLU A 332 -3.90 -26.46 -61.76
N ARG A 333 -4.87 -26.52 -60.84
CA ARG A 333 -6.28 -26.19 -61.13
C ARG A 333 -6.69 -24.75 -60.78
N ALA A 334 -5.78 -23.93 -60.23
CA ALA A 334 -6.09 -22.56 -59.80
C ALA A 334 -5.61 -21.44 -60.75
N SER A 335 -4.64 -21.69 -61.65
CA SER A 335 -4.15 -20.63 -62.57
C SER A 335 -5.01 -20.45 -63.83
N VAL A 336 -5.92 -21.40 -64.12
CA VAL A 336 -6.81 -21.39 -65.29
C VAL A 336 -7.95 -20.36 -65.16
N TYR A 337 -8.10 -19.66 -64.03
CA TYR A 337 -9.17 -18.66 -63.85
C TYR A 337 -8.69 -17.26 -63.46
N GLU A 338 -7.37 -17.02 -63.37
CA GLU A 338 -6.81 -15.66 -63.19
C GLU A 338 -6.44 -14.99 -64.51
N ALA A 339 -7.32 -15.25 -65.47
CA ALA A 339 -7.95 -14.15 -66.13
C ALA A 339 -7.03 -13.41 -67.11
N GLU A 340 -7.23 -13.69 -68.40
CA GLU A 340 -8.32 -13.00 -69.12
C GLU A 340 -8.54 -11.48 -68.83
N GLN A 341 -7.58 -10.76 -68.25
CA GLN A 341 -7.71 -9.39 -67.73
C GLN A 341 -6.46 -8.53 -67.97
N LYS A 342 -5.43 -9.01 -68.70
CA LYS A 342 -4.32 -8.13 -69.14
C LYS A 342 -4.05 -8.12 -70.64
N HIS A 343 -4.64 -9.05 -71.40
CA HIS A 343 -4.57 -9.06 -72.87
C HIS A 343 -5.59 -8.14 -73.57
N LEU A 344 -6.39 -7.34 -72.84
CA LEU A 344 -7.41 -6.44 -73.43
C LEU A 344 -7.10 -4.92 -73.29
N LYS A 345 -5.90 -4.47 -72.85
CA LYS A 345 -5.71 -3.05 -72.47
C LYS A 345 -4.45 -2.28 -72.92
N LYS A 346 -3.53 -2.80 -73.74
CA LYS A 346 -2.40 -1.96 -74.25
C LYS A 346 -2.06 -2.12 -75.74
N GLU A 347 -2.91 -2.76 -76.53
CA GLU A 347 -2.84 -2.75 -78.00
C GLU A 347 -3.61 -1.56 -78.62
N LYS A 348 -4.26 -0.70 -77.81
CA LYS A 348 -4.98 0.51 -78.25
C LYS A 348 -4.21 1.85 -78.10
N GLU A 349 -2.88 1.83 -77.95
CA GLU A 349 -2.07 3.06 -77.80
C GLU A 349 -0.94 3.24 -78.83
N LEU A 350 -0.75 2.32 -79.78
CA LEU A 350 0.32 2.42 -80.80
C LEU A 350 -0.14 2.82 -82.21
N GLU A 351 -1.42 3.19 -82.39
CA GLU A 351 -1.97 3.62 -83.68
C GLU A 351 -2.19 5.16 -83.82
N ILE A 352 -1.92 5.96 -82.78
CA ILE A 352 -2.04 7.45 -82.78
C ILE A 352 -0.69 8.17 -83.06
N ALA A 353 0.40 7.43 -83.31
CA ALA A 353 1.72 8.00 -83.58
C ALA A 353 2.15 7.97 -85.06
N ARG A 354 1.44 7.26 -85.96
CA ARG A 354 1.87 7.07 -87.36
C ARG A 354 1.21 8.00 -88.40
N LEU A 355 0.17 8.76 -88.04
CA LEU A 355 -0.58 9.64 -88.97
C LEU A 355 -0.31 11.17 -88.82
N ARG A 356 0.78 11.58 -88.14
CA ARG A 356 1.25 12.98 -88.09
C ARG A 356 2.60 13.23 -88.78
N ALA A 357 3.25 12.21 -89.33
CA ALA A 357 4.57 12.32 -89.96
C ALA A 357 4.54 12.39 -91.50
N ARG A 358 3.37 12.52 -92.14
CA ARG A 358 3.22 12.56 -93.62
C ARG A 358 2.79 13.93 -94.19
N GLN A 359 2.69 14.97 -93.36
CA GLN A 359 2.25 16.33 -93.76
C GLN A 359 3.36 17.40 -93.79
N GLU A 360 4.65 17.04 -93.67
CA GLU A 360 5.73 18.05 -93.61
C GLU A 360 6.72 18.07 -94.78
N LYS A 361 6.41 17.42 -95.92
CA LYS A 361 7.21 17.50 -97.16
C LYS A 361 6.39 17.87 -98.41
N ALA A 362 5.38 18.73 -98.23
CA ALA A 362 4.66 19.45 -99.30
C ALA A 362 4.74 20.99 -99.14
N LYS A 363 5.75 21.45 -98.39
CA LYS A 363 6.60 22.63 -98.70
C LYS A 363 7.52 22.12 -99.84
N ASP A 364 7.54 22.58 -101.09
CA ASP A 364 8.04 23.88 -101.55
C ASP A 364 7.96 23.97 -103.10
N TYR A 365 6.77 24.03 -103.72
CA TYR A 365 6.65 24.17 -105.20
C TYR A 365 5.62 25.21 -105.67
N LYS A 366 5.10 26.06 -104.76
CA LYS A 366 4.11 27.12 -105.06
C LYS A 366 4.59 28.54 -104.69
N ALA A 367 5.90 28.68 -104.44
CA ALA A 367 6.55 29.94 -104.05
C ALA A 367 7.26 30.68 -105.21
N GLU A 368 7.27 30.14 -106.44
CA GLU A 368 8.08 30.67 -107.56
C GLU A 368 7.28 31.28 -108.75
N GLN A 369 5.95 31.49 -108.67
CA GLN A 369 5.16 32.06 -109.79
C GLN A 369 4.47 33.42 -109.56
N ASP A 370 4.59 34.07 -108.40
CA ASP A 370 3.87 35.34 -108.08
C ASP A 370 4.69 36.65 -108.25
N GLU A 371 5.93 36.60 -108.76
CA GLU A 371 6.83 37.77 -108.81
C GLU A 371 6.65 38.72 -110.03
N LEU A 372 5.88 38.36 -111.07
CA LEU A 372 5.88 39.13 -112.35
C LEU A 372 4.69 40.09 -112.60
N ARG A 373 3.72 40.25 -111.67
CA ARG A 373 2.57 41.17 -111.86
C ARG A 373 2.74 42.60 -111.32
N ALA A 374 3.85 42.92 -110.65
CA ALA A 374 3.95 44.15 -109.85
C ALA A 374 4.30 45.46 -110.60
N ARG A 375 4.80 45.44 -111.85
CA ARG A 375 5.51 46.62 -112.43
C ARG A 375 4.72 47.63 -113.29
N ARG A 376 3.45 47.45 -113.67
CA ARG A 376 2.79 48.36 -114.65
C ARG A 376 1.86 49.47 -114.09
N ASN A 377 1.65 49.56 -112.77
CA ASN A 377 0.61 50.41 -112.17
C ASN A 377 1.01 51.86 -111.77
N GLN A 378 2.18 52.36 -112.17
CA GLN A 378 2.76 53.55 -111.51
C GLN A 378 2.59 54.92 -112.19
N GLU A 379 2.49 55.05 -113.52
CA GLU A 379 2.75 56.36 -114.16
C GLU A 379 1.54 57.30 -114.35
N PHE A 380 0.30 56.81 -114.33
CA PHE A 380 -0.86 57.63 -114.72
C PHE A 380 -1.31 58.68 -113.67
N LYS A 381 -0.60 58.78 -112.55
CA LYS A 381 -1.09 59.45 -111.34
C LYS A 381 -0.58 60.90 -111.14
N ASP A 382 0.34 61.40 -111.97
CA ASP A 382 1.13 62.59 -111.58
C ASP A 382 0.58 63.98 -111.99
N ARG A 383 -0.26 64.10 -113.02
CA ARG A 383 -0.51 65.41 -113.64
C ARG A 383 -1.68 66.23 -113.08
N ASP A 384 -2.75 65.60 -112.63
CA ASP A 384 -3.95 66.29 -112.10
C ASP A 384 -3.72 66.94 -110.71
N TRP A 385 -2.46 66.94 -110.28
CA TRP A 385 -2.01 67.24 -108.94
C TRP A 385 -1.76 68.74 -108.70
N ARG A 386 -1.39 69.54 -109.71
CA ARG A 386 -0.82 70.88 -109.50
C ARG A 386 -1.82 72.03 -109.36
N SER A 387 -2.90 72.06 -110.13
CA SER A 387 -3.81 73.24 -110.17
C SER A 387 -4.64 73.38 -108.89
N LYS A 388 -5.09 72.25 -108.33
CA LYS A 388 -5.74 72.17 -107.03
C LYS A 388 -4.89 72.77 -105.89
N GLN A 389 -3.58 73.00 -106.06
CA GLN A 389 -2.70 73.41 -104.96
C GLN A 389 -2.89 74.85 -104.47
N ARG A 390 -3.22 75.81 -105.35
CA ARG A 390 -3.18 77.24 -104.99
C ARG A 390 -4.39 77.75 -104.23
N ASP A 391 -5.61 77.46 -104.69
CA ASP A 391 -6.83 77.91 -103.99
C ASP A 391 -7.02 77.18 -102.65
N LEU A 392 -6.46 75.97 -102.57
CA LEU A 392 -6.29 75.30 -101.29
C LEU A 392 -5.43 76.13 -100.32
N ALA A 393 -4.43 76.88 -100.76
CA ALA A 393 -3.50 77.60 -99.87
C ALA A 393 -4.15 78.76 -99.09
N VAL A 394 -5.06 79.53 -99.69
CA VAL A 394 -5.66 80.71 -99.02
C VAL A 394 -6.76 80.32 -98.04
N LYS A 395 -7.61 79.35 -98.41
CA LYS A 395 -8.59 78.78 -97.47
C LYS A 395 -7.87 78.12 -96.29
N LYS A 396 -6.76 77.42 -96.56
CA LYS A 396 -5.86 76.90 -95.52
C LYS A 396 -5.42 77.99 -94.56
N ALA A 397 -4.96 79.16 -95.01
CA ALA A 397 -4.48 80.20 -94.10
C ALA A 397 -5.56 80.76 -93.13
N ARG A 398 -6.79 80.99 -93.59
CA ARG A 398 -7.88 81.47 -92.70
C ARG A 398 -8.40 80.39 -91.76
N GLU A 399 -8.49 79.17 -92.28
CA GLU A 399 -8.76 77.99 -91.45
C GLU A 399 -7.66 77.84 -90.41
N GLU A 400 -6.39 78.04 -90.77
CA GLU A 400 -5.24 78.01 -89.86
C GLU A 400 -5.36 79.03 -88.73
N GLU A 401 -5.74 80.28 -88.96
CA GLU A 401 -5.89 81.27 -87.88
C GLU A 401 -7.01 80.93 -86.90
N MET A 402 -8.19 80.54 -87.40
CA MET A 402 -9.29 80.09 -86.53
C MET A 402 -8.92 78.80 -85.79
N LEU A 403 -8.21 77.89 -86.46
CA LEU A 403 -7.65 76.69 -85.83
C LEU A 403 -6.64 77.06 -84.75
N MET A 404 -5.81 78.08 -84.95
CA MET A 404 -4.82 78.51 -83.96
C MET A 404 -5.49 79.10 -82.72
N ALA A 405 -6.51 79.96 -82.87
CA ALA A 405 -7.27 80.49 -81.73
C ALA A 405 -8.03 79.38 -80.97
N ALA A 406 -8.74 78.52 -81.70
CA ALA A 406 -9.39 77.36 -81.11
C ALA A 406 -8.39 76.41 -80.43
N ARG A 407 -7.17 76.29 -80.97
CA ARG A 407 -6.09 75.50 -80.39
C ARG A 407 -5.53 76.15 -79.13
N THR A 408 -5.40 77.47 -79.06
CA THR A 408 -4.98 78.15 -77.84
C THR A 408 -6.01 78.01 -76.72
N ASP A 409 -7.30 78.13 -77.03
CA ASP A 409 -8.36 77.93 -76.04
C ASP A 409 -8.46 76.45 -75.64
N GLN A 410 -8.29 75.52 -76.58
CA GLN A 410 -8.18 74.09 -76.27
C GLN A 410 -6.99 73.82 -75.35
N VAL A 411 -5.84 74.45 -75.59
CA VAL A 411 -4.64 74.31 -74.73
C VAL A 411 -4.95 74.84 -73.34
N ARG A 412 -5.53 76.02 -73.19
CA ARG A 412 -5.90 76.58 -71.88
C ARG A 412 -6.89 75.70 -71.11
N CYS A 413 -7.94 75.22 -71.79
CA CYS A 413 -8.89 74.29 -71.21
C CYS A 413 -8.20 72.98 -70.78
N LYS A 414 -7.32 72.43 -71.63
CA LYS A 414 -6.52 71.23 -71.30
C LYS A 414 -5.61 71.48 -70.10
N GLU A 415 -4.91 72.61 -70.03
CA GLU A 415 -4.06 72.97 -68.90
C GLU A 415 -4.85 73.06 -67.60
N HIS A 416 -6.03 73.67 -67.62
CA HIS A 416 -6.92 73.75 -66.47
C HIS A 416 -7.42 72.36 -66.02
N PHE A 417 -7.85 71.51 -66.97
CA PHE A 417 -8.25 70.13 -66.66
C PHE A 417 -7.09 69.31 -66.09
N LEU A 418 -5.90 69.41 -66.68
CA LEU A 418 -4.69 68.74 -66.19
C LEU A 418 -4.32 69.21 -64.78
N SER A 419 -4.49 70.49 -64.45
CA SER A 419 -4.27 71.01 -63.10
C SER A 419 -5.25 70.42 -62.08
N ILE A 420 -6.53 70.34 -62.43
CA ILE A 420 -7.56 69.71 -61.59
C ILE A 420 -7.29 68.22 -61.42
N GLU A 421 -6.92 67.52 -62.50
CA GLU A 421 -6.57 66.10 -62.46
C GLU A 421 -5.35 65.86 -61.57
N ALA A 422 -4.28 66.64 -61.73
CA ALA A 422 -3.10 66.55 -60.87
C ALA A 422 -3.45 66.84 -59.39
N GLY A 423 -4.40 67.76 -59.12
CA GLY A 423 -4.91 68.00 -57.77
C GLY A 423 -5.67 66.81 -57.20
N ARG A 424 -6.53 66.17 -58.01
CA ARG A 424 -7.26 64.94 -57.63
C ARG A 424 -6.30 63.78 -57.38
N GLU A 425 -5.34 63.55 -58.26
CA GLU A 425 -4.32 62.50 -58.13
C GLU A 425 -3.49 62.67 -56.86
N LYS A 426 -3.06 63.90 -56.53
CA LYS A 426 -2.37 64.19 -55.26
C LYS A 426 -3.24 63.87 -54.06
N ALA A 427 -4.50 64.30 -54.06
CA ALA A 427 -5.42 64.01 -52.95
C ALA A 427 -5.73 62.51 -52.82
N GLU A 428 -5.77 61.76 -53.93
CA GLU A 428 -5.89 60.29 -53.91
C GLU A 428 -4.62 59.63 -53.38
N PHE A 429 -3.45 60.07 -53.83
CA PHE A 429 -2.17 59.58 -53.35
C PHE A 429 -2.00 59.81 -51.84
N GLU A 430 -2.33 61.00 -51.33
CA GLU A 430 -2.30 61.31 -49.91
C GLU A 430 -3.28 60.46 -49.11
N ARG A 431 -4.49 60.23 -49.63
CA ARG A 431 -5.47 59.30 -49.03
C ARG A 431 -4.89 57.88 -48.96
N VAL A 432 -4.37 57.34 -50.06
CA VAL A 432 -3.76 56.00 -50.09
C VAL A 432 -2.59 55.91 -49.11
N LEU A 433 -1.72 56.91 -49.08
CA LEU A 433 -0.56 56.96 -48.18
C LEU A 433 -0.98 57.04 -46.71
N SER A 434 -2.06 57.77 -46.39
CA SER A 434 -2.62 57.81 -45.04
C SER A 434 -3.16 56.44 -44.60
N VAL A 435 -3.88 55.73 -45.50
CA VAL A 435 -4.38 54.37 -45.25
C VAL A 435 -3.23 53.39 -45.09
N GLN A 436 -2.20 53.47 -45.92
CA GLN A 436 -1.00 52.63 -45.80
C GLN A 436 -0.27 52.88 -44.47
N LYS A 437 -0.08 54.14 -44.06
CA LYS A 437 0.50 54.48 -42.75
C LYS A 437 -0.32 53.88 -41.61
N GLN A 438 -1.65 54.00 -41.66
CA GLN A 438 -2.53 53.40 -40.67
C GLN A 438 -2.44 51.87 -40.66
N ALA A 439 -2.35 51.22 -41.83
CA ALA A 439 -2.17 49.78 -41.93
C ALA A 439 -0.83 49.33 -41.31
N ILE A 440 0.26 50.05 -41.56
CA ILE A 440 1.57 49.78 -40.95
C ILE A 440 1.50 49.89 -39.42
N VAL A 441 0.82 50.91 -38.89
CA VAL A 441 0.64 51.06 -37.44
C VAL A 441 -0.16 49.89 -36.86
N LYS A 442 -1.28 49.51 -37.48
CA LYS A 442 -2.09 48.36 -37.06
C LYS A 442 -1.29 47.06 -37.06
N LEU A 443 -0.50 46.80 -38.11
CA LEU A 443 0.36 45.61 -38.18
C LEU A 443 1.40 45.60 -37.06
N LYS A 444 2.05 46.74 -36.77
CA LYS A 444 3.00 46.86 -35.64
C LYS A 444 2.32 46.59 -34.30
N GLU A 445 1.11 47.11 -34.08
CA GLU A 445 0.35 46.85 -32.85
C GLU A 445 -0.02 45.36 -32.71
N GLU A 446 -0.41 44.71 -33.80
CA GLU A 446 -0.70 43.28 -33.82
C GLU A 446 0.55 42.44 -33.55
N GLU A 447 1.70 42.80 -34.13
CA GLU A 447 2.98 42.15 -33.84
C GLU A 447 3.37 42.29 -32.37
N VAL A 448 3.23 43.48 -31.78
CA VAL A 448 3.49 43.69 -30.34
C VAL A 448 2.56 42.84 -29.50
N LYS A 449 1.26 42.77 -29.83
CA LYS A 449 0.30 41.90 -29.13
C LYS A 449 0.68 40.42 -29.26
N ARG A 450 1.12 39.96 -30.44
CA ARG A 450 1.60 38.58 -30.64
C ARG A 450 2.86 38.30 -29.82
N ARG A 451 3.84 39.22 -29.81
CA ARG A 451 5.05 39.10 -28.99
C ARG A 451 4.72 39.07 -27.50
N GLN A 452 3.82 39.91 -27.02
CA GLN A 452 3.36 39.90 -25.63
C GLN A 452 2.67 38.59 -25.26
N LYS A 453 1.79 38.06 -26.12
CA LYS A 453 1.16 36.75 -25.92
C LYS A 453 2.21 35.63 -25.86
N SER A 454 3.19 35.65 -26.76
CA SER A 454 4.30 34.69 -26.76
C SER A 454 5.14 34.79 -25.49
N SER A 455 5.48 36.00 -25.03
CA SER A 455 6.20 36.22 -23.77
C SER A 455 5.44 35.67 -22.57
N ARG A 456 4.15 36.01 -22.45
CA ARG A 456 3.28 35.50 -21.38
C ARG A 456 3.16 33.98 -21.41
N HIS A 457 3.04 33.39 -22.59
CA HIS A 457 3.00 31.94 -22.74
C HIS A 457 4.32 31.29 -22.33
N ALA A 458 5.46 31.85 -22.75
CA ALA A 458 6.78 31.38 -22.34
C ALA A 458 7.03 31.54 -20.83
N GLU A 459 6.58 32.64 -20.22
CA GLU A 459 6.58 32.82 -18.77
C GLU A 459 5.73 31.76 -18.06
N ALA A 460 4.52 31.50 -18.54
CA ALA A 460 3.64 30.47 -17.99
C ALA A 460 4.25 29.05 -18.09
N ILE A 461 4.93 28.73 -19.20
CA ILE A 461 5.66 27.46 -19.33
C ILE A 461 6.81 27.42 -18.31
N ARG A 462 7.58 28.50 -18.16
CA ARG A 462 8.67 28.55 -17.18
C ARG A 462 8.18 28.40 -15.75
N THR A 463 7.03 28.98 -15.39
CA THR A 463 6.43 28.77 -14.06
C THR A 463 5.95 27.34 -13.89
N GLN A 464 5.30 26.76 -14.91
CA GLN A 464 4.85 25.37 -14.88
C GLN A 464 6.01 24.38 -14.71
N VAL A 465 7.12 24.58 -15.43
CA VAL A 465 8.33 23.74 -15.29
C VAL A 465 8.89 23.84 -13.86
N LYS A 466 9.00 25.06 -13.31
CA LYS A 466 9.46 25.25 -11.91
C LYS A 466 8.53 24.56 -10.90
N GLU A 467 7.22 24.67 -11.08
CA GLU A 467 6.24 24.00 -10.22
C GLU A 467 6.36 22.47 -10.33
N GLN A 468 6.54 21.94 -11.54
CA GLN A 468 6.77 20.52 -11.74
C GLN A 468 8.07 20.05 -11.08
N GLU A 469 9.17 20.78 -11.24
CA GLU A 469 10.45 20.49 -10.57
C GLU A 469 10.32 20.51 -9.04
N LEU A 470 9.68 21.55 -8.48
CA LEU A 470 9.42 21.63 -7.04
C LEU A 470 8.54 20.47 -6.55
N SER A 471 7.50 20.11 -7.32
CA SER A 471 6.64 18.97 -6.99
C SER A 471 7.40 17.64 -7.07
N ALA A 472 8.31 17.48 -8.02
CA ALA A 472 9.14 16.29 -8.16
C ALA A 472 10.15 16.17 -7.02
N VAL A 473 10.76 17.30 -6.61
CA VAL A 473 11.63 17.36 -5.42
C VAL A 473 10.84 17.06 -4.15
N ALA A 474 9.63 17.61 -4.01
CA ALA A 474 8.77 17.33 -2.86
C ALA A 474 8.41 15.85 -2.78
N LYS A 475 7.94 15.24 -3.87
CA LYS A 475 7.67 13.79 -3.95
C LYS A 475 8.91 12.96 -3.63
N ARG A 476 10.08 13.34 -4.15
CA ARG A 476 11.34 12.67 -3.82
C ARG A 476 11.65 12.75 -2.33
N ARG A 477 11.46 13.92 -1.69
CA ARG A 477 11.62 14.09 -0.24
C ARG A 477 10.62 13.25 0.56
N GLU A 478 9.37 13.15 0.10
CA GLU A 478 8.36 12.29 0.72
C GLU A 478 8.74 10.82 0.64
N LEU A 479 9.17 10.33 -0.54
CA LEU A 479 9.67 8.96 -0.68
C LEU A 479 10.88 8.68 0.20
N PHE A 480 11.81 9.63 0.34
CA PHE A 480 12.93 9.48 1.28
C PHE A 480 12.46 9.43 2.73
N LYS A 481 11.54 10.31 3.15
CA LYS A 481 10.96 10.29 4.50
C LYS A 481 10.20 9.00 4.77
N GLU A 482 9.47 8.47 3.80
CA GLU A 482 8.80 7.17 3.88
C GLU A 482 9.82 6.04 4.01
N SER A 483 10.89 6.07 3.22
CA SER A 483 11.97 5.09 3.33
C SER A 483 12.66 5.17 4.69
N GLU A 484 12.95 6.36 5.21
CA GLU A 484 13.52 6.54 6.55
C GLU A 484 12.58 6.01 7.65
N ARG A 485 11.27 6.28 7.52
CA ARG A 485 10.25 5.74 8.44
C ARG A 485 10.21 4.21 8.40
N LEU A 486 10.20 3.60 7.22
CA LEU A 486 10.22 2.15 7.09
C LEU A 486 11.50 1.54 7.67
N MET A 487 12.66 2.17 7.43
CA MET A 487 13.92 1.73 8.01
C MET A 487 13.93 1.84 9.54
N GLU A 488 13.34 2.90 10.09
CA GLU A 488 13.20 3.08 11.53
C GLU A 488 12.18 2.10 12.15
N GLU A 489 11.06 1.84 11.47
CA GLU A 489 10.08 0.83 11.87
C GLU A 489 10.68 -0.58 11.87
N ASP A 490 11.47 -0.92 10.85
CA ASP A 490 12.21 -2.17 10.77
C ASP A 490 13.27 -2.27 11.88
N ARG A 491 13.99 -1.18 12.16
CA ARG A 491 14.95 -1.13 13.27
C ARG A 491 14.26 -1.35 14.61
N GLN A 492 13.14 -0.66 14.86
CA GLN A 492 12.34 -0.84 16.07
C GLN A 492 11.72 -2.24 16.15
N ARG A 493 11.32 -2.84 15.02
CA ARG A 493 10.86 -4.23 14.97
C ARG A 493 11.99 -5.19 15.36
N ARG A 494 13.19 -5.02 14.80
CA ARG A 494 14.36 -5.85 15.14
C ARG A 494 14.71 -5.79 16.63
N VAL A 495 14.84 -4.58 17.19
CA VAL A 495 15.13 -4.40 18.63
C VAL A 495 14.04 -5.05 19.49
N ARG A 496 12.76 -4.84 19.17
CA ARG A 496 11.65 -5.49 19.90
C ARG A 496 11.71 -7.01 19.81
N LEU A 497 12.06 -7.57 18.65
CA LEU A 497 12.20 -9.02 18.48
C LEU A 497 13.39 -9.56 19.27
N GLU A 498 14.54 -8.87 19.26
CA GLU A 498 15.72 -9.24 20.04
C GLU A 498 15.43 -9.25 21.54
N GLU A 499 14.80 -8.20 22.07
CA GLU A 499 14.39 -8.15 23.48
C GLU A 499 13.48 -9.33 23.87
N ILE A 500 12.56 -9.73 23.00
CA ILE A 500 11.65 -10.85 23.27
C ILE A 500 12.38 -12.18 23.17
N LYS A 501 13.27 -12.36 22.19
CA LYS A 501 14.11 -13.55 22.09
C LYS A 501 14.95 -13.70 23.36
N GLU A 502 15.55 -12.63 23.85
CA GLU A 502 16.31 -12.63 25.10
C GLU A 502 15.43 -12.99 26.31
N ARG A 503 14.25 -12.38 26.46
CA ARG A 503 13.30 -12.75 27.53
C ARG A 503 12.91 -14.22 27.47
N LYS A 504 12.62 -14.77 26.29
CA LYS A 504 12.28 -16.19 26.10
C LYS A 504 13.43 -17.13 26.45
N LEU A 505 14.66 -16.74 26.11
CA LEU A 505 15.86 -17.51 26.48
C LEU A 505 16.12 -17.45 28.00
N GLN A 506 15.85 -16.31 28.64
CA GLN A 506 15.90 -16.19 30.11
C GLN A 506 14.80 -17.03 30.77
N GLU A 507 13.57 -17.01 30.25
CA GLU A 507 12.48 -17.89 30.69
C GLU A 507 12.88 -19.36 30.56
N LEU A 508 13.51 -19.75 29.46
CA LEU A 508 14.00 -21.12 29.27
C LEU A 508 15.02 -21.52 30.34
N LYS A 509 15.99 -20.65 30.66
CA LYS A 509 16.94 -20.89 31.74
C LYS A 509 16.24 -20.98 33.10
N ALA A 510 15.23 -20.16 33.34
CA ALA A 510 14.45 -20.19 34.57
C ALA A 510 13.60 -21.46 34.74
N THR A 511 13.24 -22.17 33.65
CA THR A 511 12.54 -23.47 33.74
C THR A 511 13.41 -24.61 34.28
N GLY A 512 14.70 -24.38 34.52
CA GLY A 512 15.59 -25.38 35.13
C GLY A 512 16.10 -26.45 34.15
N LEU A 513 16.00 -26.21 32.84
CA LEU A 513 16.62 -27.07 31.83
C LEU A 513 18.15 -26.96 31.91
N SER A 514 18.83 -28.07 31.65
CA SER A 514 20.30 -28.11 31.59
C SER A 514 20.85 -27.09 30.59
N ASP A 515 21.92 -26.39 30.98
CA ASP A 515 22.59 -25.35 30.19
C ASP A 515 23.00 -25.81 28.80
N LYS A 516 23.22 -27.11 28.60
CA LYS A 516 23.51 -27.71 27.30
C LYS A 516 22.39 -27.42 26.29
N TYR A 517 21.14 -27.65 26.66
CA TYR A 517 20.00 -27.43 25.77
C TYR A 517 19.70 -25.93 25.59
N CYS A 518 19.85 -25.14 26.67
CA CYS A 518 19.71 -23.68 26.60
C CYS A 518 20.72 -23.08 25.61
N SER A 519 21.99 -23.46 25.70
CA SER A 519 23.06 -22.99 24.81
C SER A 519 22.83 -23.40 23.36
N ASP A 520 22.29 -24.60 23.13
CA ASP A 520 21.95 -25.08 21.79
C ASP A 520 20.82 -24.26 21.14
N VAL A 521 19.80 -23.89 21.93
CA VAL A 521 18.72 -23.00 21.47
C VAL A 521 19.26 -21.60 21.20
N GLU A 522 20.09 -21.04 22.08
CA GLU A 522 20.72 -19.72 21.89
C GLU A 522 21.54 -19.66 20.59
N ARG A 523 22.39 -20.66 20.35
CA ARG A 523 23.20 -20.76 19.14
C ARG A 523 22.34 -20.82 17.88
N LYS A 524 21.28 -21.65 17.89
CA LYS A 524 20.36 -21.78 16.75
C LYS A 524 19.51 -20.52 16.53
N ALA A 525 19.13 -19.83 17.61
CA ALA A 525 18.38 -18.59 17.54
C ALA A 525 19.21 -17.45 16.93
N ARG A 526 20.51 -17.38 17.25
CA ARG A 526 21.45 -16.43 16.64
C ARG A 526 21.78 -16.78 15.19
N ALA A 527 21.97 -18.06 14.89
CA ALA A 527 22.26 -18.51 13.53
C ALA A 527 21.09 -18.32 12.55
N GLY A 528 19.83 -18.40 13.02
CA GLY A 528 18.65 -18.14 12.20
C GLY A 528 18.28 -16.65 12.07
N ALA A 529 19.08 -15.75 12.66
CA ALA A 529 18.94 -14.29 12.53
C ALA A 529 19.85 -13.70 11.42
N LEU A 530 20.80 -14.50 10.90
CA LEU A 530 21.56 -14.25 9.67
C LEU A 530 20.83 -14.91 8.50
#